data_AF-A0AA51P220-F1
#
_entry.id   AF-A0AA51P220-F1
#
_cell.length_a   1.000
_cell.length_b   1.000
_cell.length_c   1.000
_cell.angle_alpha   90.00
_cell.angle_beta   90.00
_cell.angle_gamma   90.00
#
_symmetry.space_group_name_H-M   'P 1'
#
loop_
_entity.id
_entity.type
_entity.pdbx_description
1 polymer ?
#
loop_
_entity_poly.entity_id
_entity_poly.type
_entity_poly.pdbx_seq_one_letter_code
_entity_poly.pdbx_strand_id
1 'polypeptide(L)'
;YTILLASVEKSSKPSLTMDKEKYKNAYFQVTRGDYSPLLKLVNENIQKAIDYAANDNERNMLKHYINSFREGDLNEHKEGSRYWIRDKGPIIET
;
A
#
# COMPACT_ATOMS: atom_id res chain seq x y z
N TYR A 1 -2.00 3.39 23.37
CA TYR A 1 -2.11 3.96 22.02
C TYR A 1 -2.10 2.86 20.99
N THR A 2 -2.85 3.03 19.92
CA THR A 2 -2.87 2.09 18.79
C THR A 2 -2.60 2.89 17.54
N ILE A 3 -1.56 2.48 16.82
CA ILE A 3 -1.23 2.99 15.50
C ILE A 3 -1.85 2.01 14.53
N LEU A 4 -2.90 2.44 13.84
CA LEU A 4 -3.65 1.60 12.90
C LEU A 4 -3.24 1.96 11.48
N LEU A 5 -2.59 1.04 10.79
CA LEU A 5 -2.17 1.20 9.39
C LEU A 5 -3.34 0.95 8.45
N ALA A 6 -3.45 1.77 7.41
CA ALA A 6 -4.40 1.59 6.33
C ALA A 6 -3.99 0.42 5.44
N SER A 7 -4.85 -0.59 5.32
CA SER A 7 -4.59 -1.78 4.51
C SER A 7 -5.86 -2.58 4.25
N VAL A 8 -5.87 -3.38 3.18
CA VAL A 8 -6.89 -4.41 2.97
C VAL A 8 -6.77 -5.51 4.02
N GLU A 9 -5.57 -6.02 4.20
CA GLU A 9 -5.28 -7.10 5.15
C GLU A 9 -5.41 -6.61 6.59
N LYS A 10 -5.87 -7.49 7.49
CA LYS A 10 -6.14 -7.17 8.90
C LYS A 10 -5.32 -7.98 9.89
N SER A 11 -4.79 -9.12 9.46
CA SER A 11 -3.96 -10.00 10.28
C SER A 11 -2.63 -9.32 10.64
N SER A 12 -1.98 -9.76 11.71
CA SER A 12 -0.61 -9.32 11.99
C SER A 12 0.33 -9.72 10.85
N LYS A 13 1.33 -8.87 10.58
CA LYS A 13 2.39 -9.13 9.61
C LYS A 13 3.72 -8.66 10.21
N PRO A 14 4.67 -9.57 10.47
CA PRO A 14 6.01 -9.21 10.93
C PRO A 14 6.62 -8.13 10.03
N SER A 15 7.39 -7.21 10.61
CA SER A 15 7.96 -5.98 10.01
C SER A 15 7.01 -4.79 9.78
N LEU A 16 5.69 -5.00 9.78
CA LEU A 16 4.70 -3.90 9.67
C LEU A 16 3.90 -3.70 10.96
N THR A 17 3.54 -4.79 11.63
CA THR A 17 2.79 -4.75 12.89
C THR A 17 3.69 -5.02 14.09
N MET A 18 3.29 -4.51 15.24
CA MET A 18 4.03 -4.62 16.50
C MET A 18 3.03 -4.92 17.61
N ASP A 19 3.27 -6.00 18.35
CA ASP A 19 2.50 -6.32 19.55
C ASP A 19 2.66 -5.22 20.61
N LYS A 20 1.82 -5.29 21.64
CA LYS A 20 1.77 -4.27 22.68
C LYS A 20 3.11 -4.15 23.42
N GLU A 21 3.76 -3.01 23.27
CA GLU A 21 5.07 -2.70 23.85
C GLU A 21 5.01 -1.47 24.76
N LYS A 22 5.84 -1.43 25.80
CA LYS A 22 5.88 -0.30 26.75
C LYS A 22 6.97 0.69 26.36
N TYR A 23 6.58 1.94 26.11
CA TYR A 23 7.50 3.05 25.83
C TYR A 23 7.12 4.28 26.66
N LYS A 24 8.09 4.81 27.42
CA LYS A 24 7.92 6.02 28.27
C LYS A 24 6.60 6.04 29.06
N ASN A 25 6.37 5.00 29.88
CA ASN A 25 5.17 4.83 30.71
C ASN A 25 3.83 4.70 29.98
N ALA A 26 3.83 4.53 28.66
CA ALA A 26 2.65 4.25 27.86
C ALA A 26 2.81 2.95 27.08
N TYR A 27 1.68 2.31 26.75
CA TYR A 27 1.67 1.14 25.88
C TYR A 27 1.32 1.54 24.45
N PHE A 28 2.08 1.04 23.50
CA PHE A 28 1.87 1.22 22.07
C PHE A 28 1.72 -0.13 21.39
N GLN A 29 0.91 -0.19 20.34
CA GLN A 29 0.84 -1.32 19.44
C GLN A 29 0.64 -0.78 18.02
N VAL A 30 1.11 -1.54 17.03
CA VAL A 30 0.90 -1.24 15.61
C VAL A 30 0.07 -2.36 15.02
N THR A 31 -1.13 -2.03 14.56
CA THR A 31 -2.06 -2.95 13.89
C THR A 31 -2.32 -2.46 12.47
N ARG A 32 -3.02 -3.25 11.66
CA ARG A 32 -3.38 -2.88 10.29
C ARG A 32 -4.84 -3.23 9.98
N GLY A 33 -5.37 -2.67 8.88
CA GLY A 33 -6.72 -2.92 8.41
C GLY A 33 -7.62 -1.69 8.37
N ASP A 34 -7.08 -0.48 8.55
CA ASP A 34 -7.88 0.74 8.40
C ASP A 34 -8.43 0.85 6.97
N TYR A 35 -9.67 1.29 6.85
CA TYR A 35 -10.39 1.43 5.57
C TYR A 35 -10.41 0.17 4.68
N SER A 36 -10.18 -1.02 5.24
CA SER A 36 -10.05 -2.29 4.51
C SER A 36 -11.10 -2.52 3.41
N PRO A 37 -12.42 -2.31 3.64
CA PRO A 37 -13.42 -2.47 2.58
C PRO A 37 -13.23 -1.50 1.40
N LEU A 38 -12.82 -0.26 1.65
CA LEU A 38 -12.61 0.75 0.61
C LEU A 38 -11.32 0.47 -0.16
N LEU A 39 -10.23 0.15 0.55
CA LEU A 39 -8.95 -0.19 -0.09
C LEU A 39 -9.05 -1.47 -0.91
N LYS A 40 -9.96 -2.39 -0.56
CA LYS A 40 -10.24 -3.57 -1.39
C LYS A 40 -10.81 -3.17 -2.75
N LEU A 41 -11.77 -2.23 -2.77
CA LEU A 41 -12.33 -1.70 -4.02
C LEU A 41 -11.27 -0.94 -4.83
N VAL A 42 -10.39 -0.18 -4.18
CA VAL A 42 -9.27 0.49 -4.83
C VAL A 42 -8.37 -0.55 -5.52
N ASN A 43 -7.93 -1.59 -4.79
CA ASN A 43 -7.09 -2.65 -5.34
C ASN A 43 -7.75 -3.39 -6.51
N GLU A 44 -9.03 -3.71 -6.42
CA GLU A 44 -9.78 -4.38 -7.49
C GLU A 44 -9.81 -3.54 -8.77
N ASN A 45 -9.95 -2.21 -8.66
CA ASN A 45 -9.95 -1.33 -9.83
C ASN A 45 -8.54 -1.12 -10.39
N ILE A 46 -7.52 -0.95 -9.54
CA ILE A 46 -6.11 -0.87 -9.99
C ILE A 46 -5.71 -2.17 -10.70
N GLN A 47 -6.14 -3.33 -10.18
CA GLN A 47 -5.87 -4.62 -10.81
C GLN A 47 -6.43 -4.72 -12.23
N LYS A 48 -7.61 -4.15 -12.48
CA LYS A 48 -8.19 -4.06 -13.84
C LYS A 48 -7.46 -3.05 -14.72
N ALA A 49 -6.97 -1.95 -14.13
CA ALA A 49 -6.23 -0.93 -14.87
C ALA A 49 -4.89 -1.45 -15.43
N ILE A 50 -4.28 -2.46 -14.79
CA ILE A 50 -3.02 -3.08 -15.26
C ILE A 50 -3.15 -3.61 -16.70
N ASP A 51 -4.31 -4.13 -17.09
CA ASP A 51 -4.54 -4.69 -18.44
C ASP A 51 -4.50 -3.60 -19.53
N TYR A 52 -4.67 -2.33 -19.16
CA TYR A 52 -4.69 -1.18 -20.07
C TYR A 52 -3.43 -0.31 -19.97
N ALA A 53 -2.47 -0.69 -19.14
CA ALA A 53 -1.23 0.06 -18.96
C ALA A 53 -0.42 0.12 -20.27
N ALA A 54 0.00 1.32 -20.66
CA ALA A 54 0.67 1.58 -21.92
C ALA A 54 2.09 1.02 -21.96
N ASN A 55 2.75 0.88 -20.81
CA ASN A 55 4.13 0.40 -20.71
C ASN A 55 4.41 -0.34 -19.39
N ASP A 56 5.64 -0.87 -19.26
CA ASP A 56 6.04 -1.65 -18.08
C ASP A 56 6.23 -0.79 -16.83
N ASN A 57 6.56 0.50 -16.95
CA ASN A 57 6.65 1.38 -15.77
C ASN A 57 5.27 1.54 -15.14
N GLU A 58 4.23 1.84 -15.93
CA GLU A 58 2.85 1.90 -15.44
C GLU A 58 2.41 0.56 -14.81
N ARG A 59 2.66 -0.57 -15.49
CA ARG A 59 2.32 -1.90 -14.94
C ARG A 59 2.99 -2.16 -13.60
N ASN A 60 4.27 -1.84 -13.47
CA ASN A 60 5.02 -2.08 -12.24
C ASN A 60 4.62 -1.11 -11.12
N MET A 61 4.39 0.16 -11.45
CA MET A 61 3.83 1.15 -10.53
C MET A 61 2.52 0.65 -9.92
N LEU A 62 1.56 0.26 -10.74
CA LEU A 62 0.23 -0.20 -10.29
C LEU A 62 0.33 -1.46 -9.44
N LYS A 63 1.19 -2.42 -9.80
CA LYS A 63 1.43 -3.64 -8.98
C LYS A 63 1.95 -3.29 -7.59
N HIS A 64 2.89 -2.36 -7.48
CA HIS A 64 3.43 -1.91 -6.20
C HIS A 64 2.39 -1.13 -5.39
N TYR A 65 1.55 -0.30 -6.02
CA TYR A 65 0.44 0.36 -5.32
C TYR A 65 -0.59 -0.63 -4.78
N ILE A 66 -0.94 -1.67 -5.54
CA ILE A 66 -1.80 -2.77 -5.05
C ILE A 66 -1.18 -3.41 -3.80
N ASN A 67 0.11 -3.73 -3.84
CA ASN A 67 0.79 -4.33 -2.68
C ASN A 67 0.80 -3.39 -1.47
N SER A 68 1.07 -2.10 -1.68
CA SER A 68 1.06 -1.09 -0.62
C SER A 68 -0.31 -1.01 0.05
N PHE A 69 -1.38 -0.83 -0.72
CA PHE A 69 -2.74 -0.75 -0.19
C PHE A 69 -3.24 -2.09 0.35
N ARG A 70 -2.78 -3.22 -0.18
CA ARG A 70 -3.11 -4.54 0.38
C ARG A 70 -2.51 -4.72 1.76
N GLU A 71 -1.22 -4.44 1.89
CA GLU A 71 -0.43 -4.83 3.05
C GLU A 71 -0.30 -3.74 4.12
N GLY A 72 -0.47 -2.47 3.73
CA GLY A 72 -0.13 -1.30 4.54
C GLY A 72 1.35 -0.96 4.52
N ASP A 73 2.06 -1.29 3.43
CA ASP A 73 3.51 -1.13 3.32
C ASP A 73 3.90 0.15 2.57
N LEU A 74 4.55 1.08 3.26
CA LEU A 74 5.03 2.33 2.69
C LEU A 74 6.20 2.13 1.72
N ASN A 75 7.01 1.08 1.89
CA ASN A 75 8.12 0.80 0.99
C ASN A 75 7.60 0.38 -0.38
N GLU A 76 6.55 -0.45 -0.44
CA GLU A 76 5.87 -0.78 -1.70
C GLU A 76 5.35 0.49 -2.39
N HIS A 77 4.76 1.43 -1.64
CA HIS A 77 4.32 2.70 -2.23
C HIS A 77 5.48 3.48 -2.84
N LYS A 78 6.61 3.56 -2.13
CA LYS A 78 7.82 4.24 -2.60
C LYS A 78 8.38 3.57 -3.85
N GLU A 79 8.40 2.24 -3.91
CA GLU A 79 8.84 1.52 -5.10
C GLU A 79 7.91 1.77 -6.29
N GLY A 80 6.60 1.76 -6.08
CA GLY A 80 5.64 2.18 -7.11
C GLY A 80 5.91 3.61 -7.61
N SER A 81 6.18 4.52 -6.67
CA SER A 81 6.54 5.91 -7.00
C SER A 81 7.85 6.00 -7.81
N ARG A 82 8.81 5.08 -7.64
CA ARG A 82 10.03 5.03 -8.46
C ARG A 82 9.75 4.63 -9.90
N TYR A 83 8.79 3.74 -10.14
CA TYR A 83 8.36 3.42 -11.50
C TYR A 83 7.60 4.58 -12.11
N TRP A 84 6.71 5.21 -11.35
CA TRP A 84 5.97 6.40 -11.77
C TRP A 84 6.90 7.52 -12.27
N ILE A 85 7.92 7.91 -11.49
CA ILE A 85 8.85 8.97 -11.92
C ILE A 85 9.68 8.60 -13.16
N ARG A 86 9.80 7.32 -13.49
CA ARG A 86 10.53 6.83 -14.69
C ARG A 86 9.64 6.80 -15.92
N ASP A 87 8.32 6.84 -15.75
CA ASP A 87 7.38 6.97 -16.84
C ASP A 87 7.33 8.43 -17.31
N LYS A 88 7.82 8.71 -18.52
CA LYS A 88 8.05 10.08 -19.00
C LYS A 88 7.12 10.38 -20.16
N GLY A 89 6.31 11.42 -20.01
CA GLY A 89 5.34 11.87 -21.02
C GLY A 89 4.23 10.86 -21.30
N PRO A 90 3.61 10.23 -20.28
CA PRO A 90 2.46 9.37 -20.54
C PRO A 90 1.31 10.17 -21.14
N ILE A 91 0.50 9.52 -21.98
CA ILE A 91 -0.70 10.15 -22.56
C ILE A 91 -1.75 10.38 -21.47
N ILE A 92 -1.85 9.46 -20.51
CA ILE A 92 -2.74 9.53 -19.35
C ILE A 92 -1.87 9.52 -18.09
N GLU A 93 -1.93 10.59 -17.29
CA GLU A 93 -1.19 10.76 -16.02
C GLU A 93 -2.13 10.64 -14.82
N THR A 94 -1.63 10.17 -13.67
CA THR A 94 -2.44 9.91 -12.45
C THR A 94 -1.71 10.17 -11.15
#